data_AF-A0A2V7W0M1-F1
#
_entry.id   AF-A0A2V7W0M1-F1
#
_cell.length_a   1.000
_cell.length_b   1.000
_cell.length_c   1.000
_cell.angle_alpha   90.00
_cell.angle_beta   90.00
_cell.angle_gamma   90.00
#
_symmetry.space_group_name_H-M   'P 1'
#
loop_
_entity.id
_entity.type
_entity.pdbx_description
1 polymer ?
#
loop_
_entity_poly.entity_id
_entity_poly.type
_entity_poly.pdbx_seq_one_letter_code
_entity_poly.pdbx_strand_id
1 'polypeptide(L)'
;MITARTIQEARAAIRDARPAKVGLVPTMGFLHEGHLSLIRVARQHGADFVVVSVFVNPRQFGPTEDFARYPRDEQRDRVLLEKERTDLLFLPSAEEVYAPGS
;
A
#
# COMPACT_ATOMS: atom_id res chain seq x y z
N MET A 1 -7.69 8.12 -6.52
CA MET A 1 -7.20 7.06 -5.64
C MET A 1 -7.92 7.14 -4.29
N ILE A 2 -8.57 6.07 -3.85
CA ILE A 2 -9.14 5.92 -2.51
C ILE A 2 -8.00 5.73 -1.52
N THR A 3 -8.11 6.28 -0.30
CA THR A 3 -7.17 5.97 0.79
C THR A 3 -7.91 5.26 1.90
N ALA A 4 -7.49 4.04 2.22
CA ALA A 4 -7.99 3.26 3.34
C ALA A 4 -6.95 3.23 4.45
N ARG A 5 -7.34 3.63 5.66
CA ARG A 5 -6.52 3.56 6.88
C ARG A 5 -6.86 2.33 7.71
N THR A 6 -8.00 1.70 7.47
CA THR A 6 -8.42 0.49 8.17
C THR A 6 -8.58 -0.70 7.21
N ILE A 7 -8.44 -1.91 7.75
CA ILE A 7 -8.72 -3.16 7.04
C ILE A 7 -10.18 -3.18 6.58
N GLN A 8 -11.10 -2.62 7.37
CA GLN A 8 -12.51 -2.53 7.02
C GLN A 8 -12.72 -1.67 5.77
N GLU A 9 -12.12 -0.48 5.71
CA GLU A 9 -12.20 0.42 4.54
C GLU A 9 -11.59 -0.22 3.31
N ALA A 10 -10.42 -0.85 3.44
CA ALA A 10 -9.76 -1.52 2.33
C ALA A 10 -10.63 -2.67 1.78
N ARG A 11 -11.21 -3.47 2.68
CA ARG A 11 -12.15 -4.55 2.30
C ARG A 11 -13.42 -3.99 1.64
N ALA A 12 -13.94 -2.85 2.08
CA ALA A 12 -15.09 -2.21 1.45
C ALA A 12 -14.78 -1.79 0.02
N ALA A 13 -13.70 -1.04 -0.20
CA ALA A 13 -13.28 -0.61 -1.53
C ALA A 13 -13.04 -1.80 -2.48
N ILE A 14 -12.41 -2.88 -1.99
CA ILE A 14 -12.17 -4.10 -2.78
C ILE A 14 -13.49 -4.83 -3.12
N ARG A 15 -14.47 -4.84 -2.20
CA ARG A 15 -15.79 -5.41 -2.49
C ARG A 15 -16.53 -4.61 -3.55
N ASP A 16 -16.51 -3.29 -3.44
CA ASP A 16 -17.22 -2.39 -4.36
C ASP A 16 -16.61 -2.41 -5.76
N ALA A 17 -15.31 -2.72 -5.87
CA ALA A 17 -14.64 -2.89 -7.15
C ALA A 17 -15.00 -4.19 -7.90
N ARG A 18 -15.67 -5.17 -7.27
CA ARG A 18 -16.00 -6.44 -7.94
C ARG A 18 -16.91 -6.22 -9.16
N PRO A 19 -16.71 -6.96 -10.26
CA PRO A 19 -15.86 -8.15 -10.42
C PRO A 19 -14.41 -7.88 -10.87
N ALA A 20 -13.89 -6.66 -10.71
CA ALA A 20 -12.53 -6.29 -11.14
C ALA A 20 -11.45 -7.26 -10.67
N LYS A 21 -10.48 -7.56 -11.54
CA LYS A 21 -9.27 -8.30 -11.16
C LYS A 21 -8.36 -7.38 -10.35
N VAL A 22 -8.10 -7.76 -9.10
CA VAL A 22 -7.27 -6.96 -8.18
C VAL A 22 -5.78 -7.30 -8.34
N GLY A 23 -4.95 -6.28 -8.54
CA GLY A 23 -3.49 -6.37 -8.44
C GLY A 23 -3.01 -5.70 -7.15
N LEU A 24 -2.10 -6.34 -6.40
CA LEU A 24 -1.55 -5.79 -5.17
C LEU A 24 -0.04 -5.56 -5.31
N VAL A 25 0.42 -4.36 -4.95
CA VAL A 25 1.84 -4.02 -4.82
C VAL A 25 2.11 -3.67 -3.34
N PRO A 26 2.65 -4.62 -2.54
CA PRO A 26 2.97 -4.35 -1.15
C PRO A 26 4.30 -3.61 -1.02
N THR A 27 4.32 -2.53 -0.24
CA THR A 27 5.50 -1.69 -0.03
C THR A 27 5.59 -1.22 1.43
N MET A 28 6.74 -0.67 1.80
CA MET A 28 6.93 0.07 3.05
C MET A 28 6.92 1.60 2.86
N GLY A 29 6.52 2.10 1.67
CA GLY A 29 6.55 3.53 1.34
C GLY A 29 7.91 4.01 0.87
N PHE A 30 8.09 5.34 0.88
CA PHE A 30 9.24 6.04 0.29
C PHE A 30 9.51 5.58 -1.15
N LEU A 31 8.46 5.67 -1.96
CA LEU A 31 8.38 5.03 -3.27
C LEU A 31 9.39 5.60 -4.27
N HIS A 32 9.74 4.82 -5.27
CA HIS A 32 10.65 5.20 -6.35
C HIS A 32 10.26 4.46 -7.62
N GLU A 33 10.89 4.75 -8.76
CA GLU A 33 10.52 4.15 -10.07
C GLU A 33 10.44 2.62 -10.06
N GLY A 34 11.30 1.94 -9.30
CA GLY A 34 11.20 0.48 -9.11
C GLY A 34 9.87 0.01 -8.52
N HIS A 35 9.25 0.76 -7.61
CA HIS A 35 7.90 0.46 -7.09
C HIS A 35 6.82 0.81 -8.10
N LEU A 36 6.97 1.96 -8.79
CA LEU A 36 6.01 2.43 -9.79
C LEU A 36 5.93 1.49 -11.00
N SER A 37 7.05 0.88 -11.39
CA SER A 37 7.07 -0.12 -12.45
C SER A 37 6.22 -1.35 -12.11
N LEU A 38 6.15 -1.76 -10.84
CA LEU A 38 5.30 -2.88 -10.41
C LEU A 38 3.81 -2.57 -10.56
N ILE A 39 3.39 -1.31 -10.37
CA ILE A 39 2.01 -0.86 -10.63
C ILE A 39 1.69 -1.01 -12.12
N ARG A 40 2.61 -0.58 -12.99
CA ARG A 40 2.48 -0.71 -14.45
C ARG A 40 2.42 -2.18 -14.86
N VAL A 41 3.26 -3.04 -14.28
CA VAL A 41 3.26 -4.50 -14.51
C VAL A 41 1.93 -5.12 -14.05
N ALA A 42 1.40 -4.76 -12.87
CA ALA A 42 0.11 -5.27 -12.40
C ALA A 42 -1.01 -4.99 -13.42
N ARG A 43 -1.04 -3.77 -13.98
CA ARG A 43 -1.97 -3.41 -15.07
C ARG A 43 -1.75 -4.24 -16.33
N GLN A 44 -0.50 -4.40 -16.76
CA GLN A 44 -0.16 -5.21 -17.95
C GLN A 44 -0.60 -6.67 -17.80
N HIS A 45 -0.59 -7.22 -16.59
CA HIS A 45 -1.11 -8.56 -16.28
C HIS A 45 -2.64 -8.61 -16.05
N GLY A 46 -3.35 -7.55 -16.45
CA GLY A 46 -4.80 -7.49 -16.49
C GLY A 46 -5.47 -7.11 -15.17
N ALA A 47 -4.77 -6.44 -14.24
CA ALA A 47 -5.43 -5.89 -13.06
C ALA A 47 -6.30 -4.67 -13.43
N ASP A 48 -7.61 -4.79 -13.24
CA ASP A 48 -8.57 -3.70 -13.41
C ASP A 48 -8.62 -2.78 -12.18
N PHE A 49 -8.20 -3.29 -11.01
CA PHE A 49 -8.11 -2.52 -9.77
C PHE A 49 -6.76 -2.74 -9.08
N VAL A 50 -5.90 -1.72 -9.03
CA VAL A 50 -4.58 -1.82 -8.40
C VAL A 50 -4.60 -1.20 -7.00
N VAL A 51 -4.21 -2.03 -6.04
CA VAL A 51 -3.99 -1.68 -4.64
C VAL A 51 -2.50 -1.54 -4.40
N VAL A 52 -2.10 -0.47 -3.75
CA VAL A 52 -0.76 -0.32 -3.18
C VAL A 52 -0.91 -0.28 -1.67
N SER A 53 -0.18 -1.14 -0.94
CA SER A 53 -0.07 -0.99 0.50
C SER A 53 1.21 -0.27 0.86
N VAL A 54 1.14 0.70 1.76
CA VAL A 54 2.29 1.37 2.37
C VAL A 54 2.22 1.07 3.85
N PHE A 55 3.09 0.18 4.32
CA PHE A 55 3.17 -0.19 5.73
C PHE A 55 4.61 -0.52 6.11
N VAL A 56 5.28 0.40 6.83
CA VAL A 56 6.59 0.11 7.42
C VAL A 56 6.37 -0.89 8.54
N ASN A 57 6.64 -2.16 8.27
CA ASN A 57 6.33 -3.25 9.18
C ASN A 57 7.38 -3.33 10.31
N PRO A 58 7.06 -2.97 11.57
CA PRO A 58 8.01 -3.02 12.67
C PRO A 58 8.59 -4.43 12.92
N ARG A 59 7.83 -5.50 12.61
CA ARG A 59 8.29 -6.89 12.83
C ARG A 59 9.36 -7.34 11.83
N GLN A 60 9.65 -6.55 10.80
CA GLN A 60 10.71 -6.83 9.81
C GLN A 60 12.07 -6.22 10.18
N PHE A 61 12.14 -5.41 11.24
CA PHE A 61 13.37 -4.75 11.65
C PHE A 61 14.06 -5.54 12.76
N GLY A 62 15.33 -5.87 12.55
CA GLY A 62 16.19 -6.47 13.57
C GLY A 62 16.65 -5.47 14.65
N PRO A 63 17.31 -5.93 15.73
CA PRO A 63 17.76 -5.07 16.83
C PRO A 63 18.74 -3.95 16.42
N THR A 64 19.47 -4.15 15.31
CA THR A 64 20.44 -3.18 14.77
C THR A 64 19.87 -2.33 13.62
N GLU A 65 18.63 -2.60 13.19
CA GLU A 65 17.99 -1.87 12.10
C GLU A 65 17.07 -0.78 12.66
N ASP A 66 17.21 0.43 12.12
CA ASP A 66 16.55 1.60 12.69
C ASP A 66 15.16 1.82 12.07
N PHE A 67 14.15 1.20 12.68
CA PHE A 67 12.74 1.43 12.38
C PHE A 67 12.33 2.91 12.49
N ALA A 68 12.92 3.65 13.45
CA ALA A 68 12.58 5.06 13.68
C ALA A 68 13.09 5.95 12.53
N ARG A 69 14.26 5.63 11.98
CA ARG A 69 14.87 6.36 10.85
C ARG A 69 14.38 5.92 9.47
N TYR A 70 13.57 4.86 9.37
CA TYR A 70 13.01 4.46 8.08
C TYR A 70 12.23 5.64 7.45
N PRO A 71 12.55 6.03 6.20
CA PRO A 71 11.99 7.24 5.61
C PRO A 71 10.47 7.08 5.41
N ARG A 72 9.73 8.13 5.75
CA ARG A 72 8.27 8.19 5.62
C ARG A 72 7.90 9.55 5.03
N ASP A 73 7.29 9.54 3.85
CA ASP A 73 6.76 10.74 3.21
C ASP A 73 5.48 10.37 2.46
N GLU A 74 4.37 10.33 3.21
CA GLU A 74 3.07 9.97 2.66
C GLU A 74 2.68 10.90 1.51
N GLN A 75 2.89 12.21 1.66
CA GLN A 75 2.44 13.18 0.66
C GLN A 75 3.16 12.96 -0.67
N ARG A 76 4.47 12.72 -0.63
CA ARG A 76 5.25 12.37 -1.82
C ARG A 76 4.76 11.08 -2.45
N ASP A 77 4.57 10.04 -1.66
CA ASP A 77 4.13 8.74 -2.17
C ASP A 77 2.76 8.82 -2.82
N ARG A 78 1.80 9.54 -2.22
CA ARG A 78 0.47 9.78 -2.80
C ARG A 78 0.54 10.43 -4.17
N VAL A 79 1.34 11.49 -4.32
CA VAL A 79 1.51 12.18 -5.60
C VAL A 79 2.08 11.25 -6.68
N LEU A 80 3.00 10.35 -6.33
CA LEU A 80 3.53 9.36 -7.26
C LEU A 80 2.47 8.31 -7.65
N LEU A 81 1.71 7.80 -6.68
CA LEU A 81 0.67 6.80 -6.91
C LEU A 81 -0.51 7.33 -7.73
N GLU A 82 -0.88 8.59 -7.55
CA GLU A 82 -1.91 9.24 -8.37
C GLU A 82 -1.49 9.32 -9.84
N LYS A 83 -0.21 9.61 -10.12
CA LYS A 83 0.33 9.62 -11.49
C LYS A 83 0.30 8.23 -12.12
N GLU A 84 0.54 7.17 -11.35
CA GLU A 84 0.46 5.78 -11.81
C GLU A 84 -0.96 5.20 -11.84
N ARG A 85 -1.99 6.02 -11.58
CA ARG A 85 -3.40 5.61 -11.58
C ARG A 85 -3.66 4.41 -10.66
N THR A 86 -3.06 4.42 -9.47
CA THR A 86 -3.43 3.51 -8.38
C THR A 86 -4.88 3.78 -7.95
N ASP A 87 -5.67 2.73 -7.76
CA ASP A 87 -7.08 2.88 -7.38
C ASP A 87 -7.24 3.00 -5.87
N LEU A 88 -6.47 2.20 -5.11
CA LEU A 88 -6.54 2.15 -3.66
C LEU A 88 -5.13 2.19 -3.04
N LEU A 89 -4.92 3.17 -2.18
CA LEU A 89 -3.81 3.19 -1.23
C LEU A 89 -4.30 2.65 0.11
N PHE A 90 -3.76 1.51 0.54
CA PHE A 90 -3.94 0.98 1.89
C PHE A 90 -2.78 1.42 2.78
N LEU A 91 -3.08 2.25 3.77
CA LEU A 91 -2.08 2.92 4.61
C LEU A 91 -2.46 2.79 6.10
N PRO A 92 -2.41 1.57 6.66
CA PRO A 92 -2.83 1.31 8.03
C PRO A 92 -1.79 1.79 9.05
N SER A 93 -2.23 1.95 10.30
CA SER A 93 -1.32 2.06 11.43
C SER A 93 -0.80 0.68 11.86
N ALA A 94 0.22 0.64 12.71
CA ALA A 94 0.71 -0.61 13.26
C ALA A 94 -0.32 -1.27 14.20
N GLU A 95 -1.10 -0.48 14.92
CA GLU A 95 -2.17 -0.96 15.81
C GLU A 95 -3.33 -1.60 15.03
N GLU A 96 -3.64 -1.08 13.84
CA GLU A 96 -4.65 -1.68 12.95
C GLU A 96 -4.19 -3.05 12.43
N VAL A 97 -2.90 -3.18 12.10
CA VAL A 97 -2.33 -4.44 11.59
C VAL A 97 -2.06 -5.44 12.71
N TYR A 98 -1.59 -4.97 13.86
CA TYR A 98 -1.20 -5.75 15.04
C TYR A 98 -2.11 -5.42 16.22
N ALA A 99 -3.40 -5.67 16.04
CA ALA A 99 -4.39 -5.48 17.10
C ALA A 99 -4.04 -6.31 18.34
N PRO A 100 -4.28 -5.79 19.56
CA PRO A 100 -4.05 -6.54 20.79
C PRO A 100 -4.76 -7.91 20.77
N GLY A 101 -4.01 -8.99 20.91
CA GLY A 101 -4.53 -10.37 20.87
C GLY A 101 -4.35 -11.14 19.55
N SER A 102 -3.67 -10.56 18.56
CA SER A 102 -3.21 -11.25 17.33
C SER A 102 -1.93 -12.06 17.51
#